data_AF-A0A935ZUI5-F1
#
_entry.id   AF-A0A935ZUI5-F1
#
_cell.length_a   1.000
_cell.length_b   1.000
_cell.length_c   1.000
_cell.angle_alpha   90.00
_cell.angle_beta   90.00
_cell.angle_gamma   90.00
#
_symmetry.space_group_name_H-M   'P 1'
#
loop_
_entity.id
_entity.type
_entity.pdbx_description
1 polymer ?
#
loop_
_entity_poly.entity_id
_entity_poly.type
_entity_poly.pdbx_seq_one_letter_code
_entity_poly.pdbx_strand_id
1 'polypeptide(L)'
;MKNSVLIFICSLTIQYCYSQNYFVTDIEGRDQVLAISTGSAFGRIKAADNYNLLATLLGDNPTTHLAPGQSLIDPVNLTMGGVNFNLQPFVYRESGNSRMKNLPIGSKLSQFLSDPLQGEKFDLTLPFTDKRVALSDRSAFIRLGNDGPGSDYHTAIDFDRTDDLSKGFDIIAAADGIVLSNPSDGQPIVLLHTTPKGKVFITIYQHLNPSSKSHLNDGDTIKRGDKLGFLQEGGYTHLHFAVAVRVDGGFVGKVMVPERYYLIDPFGVYDYRKNYQSSTTYNYLPNNDLTNIVAGIKGVNVFMTNPINGSFFYKDEDCLSFDPNKLVIKKLSSNQFRIESGNHLMKMFSTMEEAGNALQIIKRNGYTKSCFIGRPNPSFEYYK
;
A
#
# COMPACT_ATOMS: atom_id res chain seq x y z
N MET A 1 36.32 -7.14 -43.71
CA MET A 1 36.77 -6.97 -42.31
C MET A 1 35.52 -6.79 -41.46
N LYS A 2 35.11 -7.86 -40.75
CA LYS A 2 34.91 -7.94 -39.28
C LYS A 2 33.99 -6.84 -38.74
N ASN A 3 32.72 -7.06 -38.39
CA ASN A 3 32.02 -7.98 -37.45
C ASN A 3 31.56 -7.26 -36.18
N SER A 4 30.31 -7.58 -35.80
CA SER A 4 29.63 -7.43 -34.47
C SER A 4 29.09 -6.01 -34.16
N VAL A 5 27.79 -5.73 -34.08
CA VAL A 5 26.65 -6.32 -33.32
C VAL A 5 26.92 -6.41 -31.82
N LEU A 6 26.30 -5.52 -31.05
CA LEU A 6 25.81 -5.83 -29.70
C LEU A 6 24.36 -5.36 -29.60
N ILE A 7 23.50 -6.35 -29.65
CA ILE A 7 22.07 -6.31 -29.43
C ILE A 7 21.85 -6.69 -27.96
N PHE A 8 21.09 -5.90 -27.22
CA PHE A 8 20.36 -6.44 -26.06
C PHE A 8 18.91 -6.65 -26.49
N ILE A 9 18.64 -7.89 -26.87
CA ILE A 9 17.31 -8.50 -26.90
C ILE A 9 16.94 -8.74 -25.44
N CYS A 10 15.83 -8.16 -25.00
CA CYS A 10 15.06 -8.75 -23.91
C CYS A 10 13.83 -9.38 -24.55
N SER A 11 13.96 -10.66 -24.89
CA SER A 11 12.86 -11.54 -25.28
C SER A 11 12.47 -12.39 -24.07
N LEU A 12 11.18 -12.67 -23.95
CA LEU A 12 10.52 -13.53 -22.95
C LEU A 12 10.61 -12.99 -21.51
N THR A 13 9.52 -12.77 -20.79
CA THR A 13 8.31 -13.60 -20.70
C THR A 13 7.15 -12.69 -20.33
N ILE A 14 5.97 -12.90 -20.91
CA ILE A 14 4.72 -12.26 -20.49
C ILE A 14 4.46 -12.68 -19.04
N GLN A 15 4.92 -11.86 -18.10
CA GLN A 15 4.53 -11.95 -16.70
C GLN A 15 3.38 -10.98 -16.53
N TYR A 16 2.18 -11.56 -16.50
CA TYR A 16 0.91 -10.88 -16.30
C TYR A 16 1.03 -9.66 -15.38
N CYS A 17 0.70 -8.49 -15.91
CA CYS A 17 0.41 -7.29 -15.12
C CYS A 17 -0.90 -7.51 -14.35
N TYR A 18 -0.82 -8.21 -13.21
CA TYR A 18 -1.86 -8.15 -12.19
C TYR A 18 -1.54 -6.97 -11.27
N SER A 19 -2.46 -6.01 -11.22
CA SER A 19 -2.54 -5.01 -10.15
C SER A 19 -2.52 -5.73 -8.80
N GLN A 20 -1.55 -5.38 -7.96
CA GLN A 20 -1.26 -6.05 -6.69
C GLN A 20 -2.28 -5.67 -5.62
N ASN A 21 -3.38 -6.41 -5.63
CA ASN A 21 -4.47 -6.37 -4.67
C ASN A 21 -4.45 -7.63 -3.79
N TYR A 22 -3.26 -8.15 -3.50
CA TYR A 22 -3.11 -9.40 -2.75
C TYR A 22 -2.38 -9.13 -1.44
N PHE A 23 -3.02 -9.45 -0.33
CA PHE A 23 -2.29 -9.73 0.91
C PHE A 23 -1.46 -10.99 0.65
N VAL A 24 -0.14 -10.84 0.53
CA VAL A 24 0.77 -11.93 0.16
C VAL A 24 0.91 -12.93 1.30
N THR A 25 0.73 -14.20 0.98
CA THR A 25 1.30 -15.34 1.72
C THR A 25 1.85 -16.34 0.68
N ASP A 26 3.14 -16.64 0.69
CA ASP A 26 3.72 -17.77 -0.06
C ASP A 26 3.62 -19.02 0.84
N ILE A 27 2.69 -19.95 0.57
CA ILE A 27 2.80 -21.22 -0.18
C ILE A 27 3.92 -22.16 0.31
N GLU A 28 3.88 -22.56 1.59
CA GLU A 28 4.27 -23.93 1.97
C GLU A 28 3.36 -24.41 3.09
N GLY A 29 2.41 -25.30 2.76
CA GLY A 29 1.35 -25.80 3.65
C GLY A 29 1.86 -26.42 4.95
N ARG A 30 2.04 -25.58 5.97
CA ARG A 30 2.34 -26.00 7.33
C ARG A 30 1.41 -25.24 8.28
N ASP A 31 0.60 -26.00 8.99
CA ASP A 31 -0.21 -25.52 10.11
C ASP A 31 0.72 -24.85 11.13
N GLN A 32 0.67 -23.52 11.21
CA GLN A 32 1.51 -22.78 12.14
C GLN A 32 0.65 -21.80 12.96
N VAL A 33 0.47 -22.22 14.22
CA VAL A 33 0.02 -21.40 15.34
C VAL A 33 1.05 -20.28 15.51
N LEU A 34 0.59 -19.04 15.38
CA LEU A 34 1.43 -17.85 15.42
C LEU A 34 1.22 -17.19 16.79
N ALA A 35 2.28 -17.13 17.59
CA ALA A 35 2.35 -16.38 18.83
C ALA A 35 3.52 -15.41 18.70
N ILE A 36 3.20 -14.11 18.60
CA ILE A 36 4.21 -13.05 18.53
C ILE A 36 4.34 -12.42 19.90
N SER A 37 5.46 -12.71 20.53
CA SER A 37 6.07 -11.82 21.50
C SER A 37 6.53 -10.58 20.72
N THR A 38 5.77 -9.49 20.73
CA THR A 38 6.03 -8.36 21.62
C THR A 38 4.72 -7.75 22.15
N GLY A 39 3.74 -8.55 22.58
CA GLY A 39 2.42 -7.99 22.93
C GLY A 39 1.73 -7.30 21.73
N SER A 40 2.21 -7.58 20.51
CA SER A 40 1.84 -7.02 19.20
C SER A 40 0.57 -7.65 18.64
N ALA A 41 -0.41 -7.74 19.51
CA ALA A 41 -1.76 -8.10 19.23
C ALA A 41 -2.56 -6.79 19.30
N PHE A 42 -2.68 -6.06 18.19
CA PHE A 42 -3.77 -5.08 18.11
C PHE A 42 -5.08 -5.87 18.07
N GLY A 43 -5.63 -6.17 19.26
CA GLY A 43 -6.82 -7.02 19.43
C GLY A 43 -6.63 -8.54 19.42
N ARG A 44 -5.40 -9.07 19.48
CA ARG A 44 -5.08 -10.54 19.58
C ARG A 44 -5.43 -11.40 18.35
N ILE A 45 -5.39 -10.82 17.15
CA ILE A 45 -5.68 -11.51 15.89
C ILE A 45 -4.49 -11.37 14.93
N LYS A 46 -4.15 -12.43 14.17
CA LYS A 46 -3.07 -12.38 13.17
C LYS A 46 -3.39 -11.33 12.11
N ALA A 47 -2.39 -10.66 11.54
CA ALA A 47 -2.60 -9.60 10.55
C ALA A 47 -3.49 -10.04 9.36
N ALA A 48 -3.22 -11.21 8.79
CA ALA A 48 -4.02 -11.76 7.70
C ALA A 48 -5.48 -12.05 8.13
N ASP A 49 -5.68 -12.61 9.33
CA ASP A 49 -7.02 -12.84 9.89
C ASP A 49 -7.74 -11.51 10.15
N ASN A 50 -6.99 -10.47 10.54
CA ASN A 50 -7.53 -9.13 10.77
C ASN A 50 -8.06 -8.51 9.46
N TYR A 51 -7.35 -8.66 8.33
CA TYR A 51 -7.85 -8.17 7.04
C TYR A 51 -9.01 -9.01 6.49
N ASN A 52 -9.01 -10.33 6.68
CA ASN A 52 -10.17 -11.15 6.33
C ASN A 52 -11.41 -10.77 7.16
N LEU A 53 -11.19 -10.47 8.44
CA LEU A 53 -12.23 -9.97 9.33
C LEU A 53 -12.75 -8.61 8.85
N LEU A 54 -11.85 -7.68 8.52
CA LEU A 54 -12.21 -6.38 7.96
C LEU A 54 -12.99 -6.52 6.65
N ALA A 55 -12.53 -7.35 5.72
CA ALA A 55 -13.22 -7.62 4.45
C ALA A 55 -14.66 -8.07 4.72
N THR A 56 -14.83 -9.00 5.65
CA THR A 56 -16.14 -9.53 6.03
C THR A 56 -17.03 -8.46 6.64
N LEU A 57 -16.50 -7.62 7.55
CA LEU A 57 -17.23 -6.51 8.15
C LEU A 57 -17.64 -5.43 7.14
N LEU A 58 -16.80 -5.19 6.14
CA LEU A 58 -17.09 -4.28 5.03
C LEU A 58 -18.09 -4.88 4.02
N GLY A 59 -18.44 -6.16 4.17
CA GLY A 59 -19.41 -6.87 3.34
C GLY A 59 -18.84 -7.47 2.06
N ASP A 60 -17.52 -7.66 1.97
CA ASP A 60 -16.94 -8.43 0.88
C ASP A 60 -17.29 -9.92 1.02
N ASN A 61 -17.49 -10.58 -0.13
CA ASN A 61 -17.81 -11.99 -0.20
C ASN A 61 -16.77 -12.73 -1.05
N PRO A 62 -15.95 -13.63 -0.48
CA PRO A 62 -14.90 -14.32 -1.26
C PRO A 62 -15.48 -15.24 -2.35
N THR A 63 -16.74 -15.68 -2.25
CA THR A 63 -17.35 -16.54 -3.29
C THR A 63 -17.52 -15.82 -4.63
N THR A 64 -17.59 -14.48 -4.64
CA THR A 64 -17.76 -13.71 -5.88
C THR A 64 -16.47 -13.62 -6.71
N HIS A 65 -15.35 -14.09 -6.17
CA HIS A 65 -14.03 -14.02 -6.81
C HIS A 65 -13.51 -15.36 -7.31
N LEU A 66 -14.27 -16.45 -7.12
CA LEU A 66 -13.87 -17.78 -7.58
C LEU A 66 -14.05 -17.92 -9.09
N ALA A 67 -13.01 -18.41 -9.76
CA ALA A 67 -13.08 -18.91 -11.13
C ALA A 67 -13.56 -20.37 -11.18
N PRO A 68 -14.05 -20.86 -12.33
CA PRO A 68 -14.40 -22.27 -12.49
C PRO A 68 -13.24 -23.20 -12.10
N GLY A 69 -13.53 -24.24 -11.33
CA GLY A 69 -12.52 -25.19 -10.83
C GLY A 69 -11.78 -24.73 -9.57
N GLN A 70 -12.17 -23.59 -8.99
CA GLN A 70 -11.67 -23.11 -7.70
C GLN A 70 -12.70 -23.37 -6.58
N SER A 71 -12.22 -23.69 -5.39
CA SER A 71 -13.01 -23.82 -4.18
C SER A 71 -12.38 -23.03 -3.05
N LEU A 72 -13.18 -22.36 -2.23
CA LEU A 72 -12.67 -21.76 -0.99
C LEU A 72 -12.06 -22.84 -0.09
N ILE A 73 -11.09 -22.44 0.73
CA ILE A 73 -10.66 -23.29 1.84
C ILE A 73 -11.69 -23.27 2.97
N ASP A 74 -11.59 -24.24 3.89
CA ASP A 74 -12.46 -24.29 5.04
C ASP A 74 -12.36 -23.00 5.89
N PRO A 75 -13.47 -22.53 6.49
CA PRO A 75 -13.43 -21.42 7.42
C PRO A 75 -12.45 -21.65 8.57
N VAL A 76 -11.79 -20.58 9.01
CA VAL A 76 -10.92 -20.60 10.19
C VAL A 76 -11.72 -20.27 11.44
N ASN A 77 -11.50 -21.02 12.52
CA ASN A 77 -12.12 -20.74 13.81
C ASN A 77 -11.31 -19.67 14.55
N LEU A 78 -11.96 -18.56 14.86
CA LEU A 78 -11.40 -17.45 15.62
C LEU A 78 -12.13 -17.30 16.96
N THR A 79 -11.37 -16.98 18.01
CA THR A 79 -11.92 -16.66 19.33
C THR A 79 -11.74 -15.18 19.60
N MET A 80 -12.82 -14.50 20.00
CA MET A 80 -12.78 -13.09 20.35
C MET A 80 -13.74 -12.80 21.50
N GLY A 81 -13.22 -12.20 22.58
CA GLY A 81 -14.02 -11.99 23.79
C GLY A 81 -14.57 -13.30 24.40
N GLY A 82 -13.88 -14.42 24.19
CA GLY A 82 -14.34 -15.75 24.62
C GLY A 82 -15.40 -16.39 23.72
N VAL A 83 -15.80 -15.73 22.64
CA VAL A 83 -16.77 -16.26 21.66
C VAL A 83 -16.04 -16.79 20.44
N ASN A 84 -16.34 -18.03 20.07
CA ASN A 84 -15.80 -18.67 18.86
C ASN A 84 -16.69 -18.38 17.65
N PHE A 85 -16.09 -18.06 16.51
CA PHE A 85 -16.78 -17.91 15.24
C PHE A 85 -15.92 -18.40 14.08
N ASN A 86 -16.58 -18.81 13.01
CA ASN A 86 -15.92 -19.21 11.78
C ASN A 86 -15.81 -18.00 10.85
N LEU A 87 -14.59 -17.68 10.42
CA LEU A 87 -14.31 -16.66 9.43
C LEU A 87 -13.93 -17.33 8.11
N GLN A 88 -14.54 -16.93 7.01
CA GLN A 88 -14.17 -17.43 5.69
C GLN A 88 -13.00 -16.60 5.14
N PRO A 89 -11.79 -17.15 5.01
CA PRO A 89 -10.68 -16.41 4.44
C PRO A 89 -10.83 -16.23 2.92
N PHE A 90 -10.21 -15.17 2.38
CA PHE A 90 -10.05 -14.88 0.95
C PHE A 90 -8.95 -15.76 0.35
N VAL A 91 -9.10 -17.07 0.49
CA VAL A 91 -8.14 -18.08 0.07
C VAL A 91 -8.91 -19.23 -0.61
N TYR A 92 -8.35 -19.73 -1.70
CA TYR A 92 -8.92 -20.79 -2.50
C TYR A 92 -7.90 -21.90 -2.80
N ARG A 93 -8.40 -23.04 -3.27
CA ARG A 93 -7.65 -24.14 -3.88
C ARG A 93 -8.16 -24.41 -5.28
N GLU A 94 -7.28 -24.88 -6.15
CA GLU A 94 -7.66 -25.36 -7.48
C GLU A 94 -7.96 -26.86 -7.42
N SER A 95 -8.88 -27.34 -8.24
CA SER A 95 -9.21 -28.76 -8.33
C SER A 95 -7.96 -29.61 -8.57
N GLY A 96 -7.73 -30.60 -7.70
CA GLY A 96 -6.56 -31.48 -7.77
C GLY A 96 -5.24 -30.86 -7.27
N ASN A 97 -5.27 -29.65 -6.70
CA ASN A 97 -4.10 -28.96 -6.16
C ASN A 97 -4.27 -28.72 -4.65
N SER A 98 -3.32 -29.21 -3.85
CA SER A 98 -3.29 -28.96 -2.40
C SER A 98 -2.79 -27.57 -2.03
N ARG A 99 -2.17 -26.84 -2.97
CA ARG A 99 -1.66 -25.49 -2.73
C ARG A 99 -2.81 -24.50 -2.58
N MET A 100 -2.73 -23.72 -1.51
CA MET A 100 -3.63 -22.61 -1.23
C MET A 100 -3.14 -21.37 -1.99
N LYS A 101 -4.09 -20.60 -2.54
CA LYS A 101 -3.84 -19.37 -3.30
C LYS A 101 -4.75 -18.27 -2.76
N ASN A 102 -4.26 -17.04 -2.76
CA ASN A 102 -5.05 -15.90 -2.30
C ASN A 102 -6.05 -15.46 -3.37
N LEU A 103 -7.26 -15.14 -2.95
CA LEU A 103 -8.20 -14.41 -3.79
C LEU A 103 -7.79 -12.94 -3.87
N PRO A 104 -8.16 -12.24 -4.96
CA PRO A 104 -8.14 -10.79 -4.97
C PRO A 104 -8.94 -10.24 -3.78
N ILE A 105 -8.50 -9.14 -3.18
CA ILE A 105 -9.33 -8.43 -2.20
C ILE A 105 -10.65 -8.01 -2.84
N GLY A 106 -11.72 -8.05 -2.05
CA GLY A 106 -13.03 -7.61 -2.52
C GLY A 106 -13.07 -6.09 -2.74
N SER A 107 -14.11 -5.65 -3.46
CA SER A 107 -14.27 -4.24 -3.84
C SER A 107 -14.42 -3.31 -2.63
N LYS A 108 -14.99 -3.78 -1.52
CA LYS A 108 -15.23 -2.96 -0.33
C LYS A 108 -13.96 -2.76 0.47
N LEU A 109 -13.17 -3.81 0.68
CA LEU A 109 -11.85 -3.70 1.28
C LEU A 109 -10.92 -2.89 0.39
N SER A 110 -10.95 -3.09 -0.93
CA SER A 110 -10.18 -2.26 -1.86
C SER A 110 -10.55 -0.78 -1.75
N GLN A 111 -11.85 -0.46 -1.71
CA GLN A 111 -12.34 0.90 -1.51
C GLN A 111 -11.87 1.47 -0.16
N PHE A 112 -12.00 0.71 0.93
CA PHE A 112 -11.54 1.12 2.25
C PHE A 112 -10.04 1.41 2.27
N LEU A 113 -9.21 0.53 1.70
CA LEU A 113 -7.76 0.72 1.67
C LEU A 113 -7.33 1.92 0.80
N SER A 114 -8.14 2.29 -0.20
CA SER A 114 -7.90 3.47 -1.04
C SER A 114 -8.36 4.78 -0.41
N ASP A 115 -9.37 4.73 0.46
CA ASP A 115 -9.95 5.90 1.12
C ASP A 115 -10.41 5.55 2.54
N PRO A 116 -9.47 5.27 3.45
CA PRO A 116 -9.81 4.72 4.76
C PRO A 116 -10.47 5.76 5.68
N LEU A 117 -10.32 7.06 5.36
CA LEU A 117 -10.97 8.15 6.08
C LEU A 117 -12.22 8.71 5.36
N GLN A 118 -12.70 8.05 4.31
CA GLN A 118 -13.95 8.37 3.61
C GLN A 118 -14.02 9.84 3.12
N GLY A 119 -13.01 10.25 2.36
CA GLY A 119 -12.88 11.57 1.75
C GLY A 119 -12.12 12.60 2.59
N GLU A 120 -11.71 12.24 3.80
CA GLU A 120 -10.72 12.98 4.59
C GLU A 120 -9.30 12.51 4.24
N LYS A 121 -8.31 13.35 4.56
CA LYS A 121 -6.89 13.02 4.32
C LYS A 121 -6.18 12.84 5.64
N PHE A 122 -5.20 11.93 5.66
CA PHE A 122 -4.18 11.98 6.69
C PHE A 122 -3.36 13.25 6.49
N ASP A 123 -3.12 13.95 7.59
CA ASP A 123 -2.25 15.13 7.62
C ASP A 123 -0.99 14.77 8.43
N LEU A 124 -0.16 13.91 7.85
CA LEU A 124 1.03 13.32 8.48
C LEU A 124 2.31 13.85 7.85
N THR A 125 3.30 14.23 8.66
CA THR A 125 4.69 14.43 8.19
C THR A 125 5.55 13.19 8.42
N LEU A 126 6.78 13.20 7.89
CA LEU A 126 7.78 12.22 8.32
C LEU A 126 8.01 12.35 9.84
N PRO A 127 8.14 11.23 10.57
CA PRO A 127 8.30 11.22 12.01
C PRO A 127 9.74 11.51 12.47
N PHE A 128 10.53 12.21 11.67
CA PHE A 128 11.92 12.59 11.92
C PHE A 128 12.32 13.81 11.07
N THR A 129 13.36 14.52 11.49
CA THR A 129 13.98 15.62 10.71
C THR A 129 15.37 15.29 10.18
N ASP A 130 15.96 14.17 10.59
CA ASP A 130 17.31 13.78 10.16
C ASP A 130 17.30 13.37 8.68
N LYS A 131 17.99 14.13 7.84
CA LYS A 131 18.06 13.92 6.39
C LYS A 131 18.77 12.62 5.99
N ARG A 132 19.48 12.00 6.94
CA ARG A 132 20.16 10.72 6.74
C ARG A 132 19.23 9.53 6.98
N VAL A 133 18.01 9.76 7.45
CA VAL A 133 17.01 8.70 7.65
C VAL A 133 16.22 8.50 6.37
N ALA A 134 16.08 7.24 5.96
CA ALA A 134 15.30 6.85 4.81
C ALA A 134 14.52 5.57 5.12
N LEU A 135 13.66 5.19 4.17
CA LEU A 135 12.97 3.92 4.22
C LEU A 135 13.99 2.77 4.24
N SER A 136 13.83 1.85 5.19
CA SER A 136 14.64 0.63 5.29
C SER A 136 14.48 -0.25 4.04
N ASP A 137 15.54 -0.93 3.62
CA ASP A 137 15.47 -2.02 2.63
C ASP A 137 14.67 -3.24 3.16
N ARG A 138 14.46 -3.29 4.48
CA ARG A 138 13.61 -4.25 5.18
C ARG A 138 12.16 -3.78 5.28
N SER A 139 11.84 -2.55 4.85
CA SER A 139 10.46 -2.06 4.93
C SER A 139 9.52 -2.84 4.03
N ALA A 140 8.48 -3.37 4.63
CA ALA A 140 7.26 -3.71 3.92
C ALA A 140 6.09 -3.62 4.90
N PHE A 141 4.99 -3.01 4.44
CA PHE A 141 3.77 -2.91 5.22
C PHE A 141 3.26 -4.28 5.66
N ILE A 142 3.39 -5.31 4.81
CA ILE A 142 3.11 -6.71 5.18
C ILE A 142 4.17 -7.58 4.53
N ARG A 143 5.07 -8.15 5.33
CA ARG A 143 6.00 -9.21 4.90
C ARG A 143 6.09 -10.29 5.94
N LEU A 144 6.47 -11.49 5.50
CA LEU A 144 6.97 -12.52 6.40
C LEU A 144 8.20 -11.98 7.13
N GLY A 145 8.30 -12.25 8.42
CA GLY A 145 9.47 -11.91 9.21
C GLY A 145 10.73 -12.55 8.64
N ASN A 146 11.89 -12.00 9.04
CA ASN A 146 13.18 -12.53 8.61
C ASN A 146 13.60 -13.78 9.40
N ASP A 147 12.88 -14.14 10.46
CA ASP A 147 13.27 -15.18 11.41
C ASP A 147 12.88 -16.61 10.95
N GLY A 148 12.55 -16.75 9.66
CA GLY A 148 12.28 -18.03 9.03
C GLY A 148 10.80 -18.41 8.98
N PRO A 149 10.48 -19.64 8.57
CA PRO A 149 9.11 -20.14 8.49
C PRO A 149 8.49 -20.19 9.89
N GLY A 150 7.41 -19.44 10.08
CA GLY A 150 6.75 -19.24 11.37
C GLY A 150 7.04 -17.89 12.02
N SER A 151 7.88 -17.06 11.37
CA SER A 151 8.09 -15.68 11.78
C SER A 151 6.89 -14.81 11.44
N ASP A 152 6.76 -13.80 12.27
CA ASP A 152 5.62 -12.94 12.38
C ASP A 152 5.51 -11.97 11.24
N TYR A 153 4.26 -11.64 10.86
CA TYR A 153 4.07 -10.61 9.86
C TYR A 153 4.54 -9.27 10.40
N HIS A 154 5.51 -8.69 9.70
CA HIS A 154 5.90 -7.32 9.91
C HIS A 154 4.79 -6.40 9.41
N THR A 155 4.19 -5.59 10.29
CA THR A 155 3.00 -4.78 9.97
C THR A 155 3.17 -3.27 10.17
N ALA A 156 4.32 -2.75 9.77
CA ALA A 156 4.59 -1.32 9.76
C ALA A 156 5.72 -1.01 8.79
N ILE A 157 6.22 0.22 8.89
CA ILE A 157 7.25 0.74 8.01
C ILE A 157 8.47 1.10 8.84
N ASP A 158 9.61 0.59 8.40
CA ASP A 158 10.88 0.75 9.07
C ASP A 158 11.67 1.89 8.43
N PHE A 159 12.10 2.85 9.25
CA PHE A 159 13.03 3.88 8.84
C PHE A 159 14.39 3.66 9.47
N ASP A 160 15.42 3.67 8.63
CA ASP A 160 16.81 3.42 9.00
C ASP A 160 17.68 4.63 8.66
N ARG A 161 18.79 4.78 9.39
CA ARG A 161 19.86 5.68 8.96
C ARG A 161 20.62 5.09 7.79
N THR A 162 20.80 5.91 6.75
CA THR A 162 21.52 5.54 5.53
C THR A 162 23.04 5.60 5.68
N ASP A 163 23.54 6.37 6.65
CA ASP A 163 24.98 6.54 6.89
C ASP A 163 25.56 5.53 7.88
N ASP A 164 24.77 5.13 8.88
CA ASP A 164 25.21 4.23 9.95
C ASP A 164 24.01 3.56 10.63
N LEU A 165 23.76 2.29 10.29
CA LEU A 165 22.66 1.49 10.84
C LEU A 165 22.82 1.20 12.34
N SER A 166 23.94 1.52 12.98
CA SER A 166 24.10 1.31 14.43
C SER A 166 23.62 2.49 15.28
N LYS A 167 23.35 3.64 14.65
CA LYS A 167 23.03 4.90 15.34
C LYS A 167 21.53 5.17 15.38
N GLY A 168 21.07 5.68 16.52
CA GLY A 168 19.73 6.22 16.66
C GLY A 168 19.56 7.59 16.00
N PHE A 169 18.32 8.07 16.01
CA PHE A 169 17.95 9.42 15.60
C PHE A 169 16.71 9.89 16.39
N ASP A 170 16.49 11.20 16.40
CA ASP A 170 15.35 11.83 17.06
C ASP A 170 14.04 11.52 16.32
N ILE A 171 13.01 11.21 17.10
CA ILE A 171 11.67 10.93 16.62
C ILE A 171 10.74 12.06 17.04
N ILE A 172 9.94 12.54 16.11
CA ILE A 172 8.99 13.64 16.30
C ILE A 172 7.57 13.18 15.93
N ALA A 173 6.59 13.89 16.46
CA ALA A 173 5.19 13.65 16.12
C ALA A 173 4.91 14.00 14.66
N ALA A 174 4.28 13.07 13.94
CA ALA A 174 3.93 13.25 12.53
C ALA A 174 2.73 14.20 12.35
N ALA A 175 1.90 14.34 13.38
CA ALA A 175 0.73 15.20 13.37
C ALA A 175 0.39 15.65 14.78
N ASP A 176 -0.44 16.69 14.87
CA ASP A 176 -1.11 17.07 16.11
C ASP A 176 -1.95 15.89 16.64
N GLY A 177 -1.95 15.67 17.95
CA GLY A 177 -2.69 14.57 18.54
C GLY A 177 -2.64 14.55 20.06
N ILE A 178 -3.11 13.44 20.61
CA ILE A 178 -3.11 13.14 22.04
C ILE A 178 -2.32 11.85 22.25
N VAL A 179 -1.43 11.80 23.25
CA VAL A 179 -0.76 10.55 23.65
C VAL A 179 -1.81 9.59 24.19
N LEU A 180 -2.10 8.53 23.45
CA LEU A 180 -3.04 7.50 23.86
C LEU A 180 -2.37 6.46 24.77
N SER A 181 -1.09 6.19 24.55
CA SER A 181 -0.30 5.22 25.31
C SER A 181 1.19 5.54 25.22
N ASN A 182 1.85 5.70 26.36
CA ASN A 182 3.31 5.78 26.51
C ASN A 182 3.83 4.89 27.66
N PRO A 183 3.86 3.57 27.46
CA PRO A 183 4.36 2.61 28.45
C PRO A 183 5.86 2.73 28.70
N SER A 184 6.31 2.48 29.94
CA SER A 184 7.69 2.71 30.38
C SER A 184 8.72 1.66 29.93
N ASP A 185 8.31 0.56 29.30
CA ASP A 185 9.10 -0.66 29.06
C ASP A 185 9.51 -0.88 27.58
N GLY A 186 9.70 0.20 26.81
CA GLY A 186 10.12 0.12 25.41
C GLY A 186 9.02 -0.28 24.42
N GLN A 187 7.82 -0.47 24.95
CA GLN A 187 6.57 -0.55 24.19
C GLN A 187 6.30 0.76 23.43
N PRO A 188 5.50 0.73 22.35
CA PRO A 188 5.36 1.86 21.43
C PRO A 188 4.68 3.06 22.07
N ILE A 189 5.00 4.25 21.58
CA ILE A 189 4.15 5.43 21.76
C ILE A 189 3.00 5.32 20.76
N VAL A 190 1.77 5.54 21.22
CA VAL A 190 0.58 5.61 20.36
C VAL A 190 -0.02 7.00 20.48
N LEU A 191 -0.19 7.69 19.35
CA LEU A 191 -0.88 8.98 19.31
C LEU A 191 -2.25 8.82 18.65
N LEU A 192 -3.26 9.45 19.24
CA LEU A 192 -4.62 9.58 18.71
C LEU A 192 -4.76 10.88 17.93
N HIS A 193 -5.33 10.78 16.73
CA HIS A 193 -5.56 11.91 15.84
C HIS A 193 -7.03 11.99 15.45
N THR A 194 -7.51 13.22 15.25
CA THR A 194 -8.87 13.49 14.77
C THR A 194 -8.80 14.45 13.59
N THR A 195 -9.38 14.08 12.46
CA THR A 195 -9.45 14.95 11.27
C THR A 195 -10.46 16.09 11.48
N PRO A 196 -10.47 17.15 10.65
CA PRO A 196 -11.45 18.23 10.75
C PRO A 196 -12.92 17.75 10.71
N LYS A 197 -13.23 16.66 9.99
CA LYS A 197 -14.57 16.05 9.99
C LYS A 197 -14.79 14.98 11.06
N GLY A 198 -13.91 14.87 12.04
CA GLY A 198 -14.08 13.96 13.18
C GLY A 198 -13.71 12.49 12.90
N LYS A 199 -13.01 12.19 11.81
CA LYS A 199 -12.49 10.83 11.57
C LYS A 199 -11.29 10.58 12.49
N VAL A 200 -11.19 9.36 13.00
CA VAL A 200 -10.19 9.02 14.03
C VAL A 200 -9.22 7.99 13.48
N PHE A 201 -7.93 8.23 13.72
CA PHE A 201 -6.86 7.29 13.42
C PHE A 201 -5.75 7.40 14.48
N ILE A 202 -4.82 6.46 14.48
CA ILE A 202 -3.67 6.46 15.37
C ILE A 202 -2.37 6.33 14.59
N THR A 203 -1.30 6.88 15.14
CA THR A 203 0.09 6.59 14.74
C THR A 203 0.80 5.82 15.84
N ILE A 204 1.70 4.92 15.47
CA ILE A 204 2.41 4.02 16.37
C ILE A 204 3.91 4.18 16.12
N TYR A 205 4.68 4.42 17.17
CA TYR A 205 6.13 4.64 17.14
C TYR A 205 6.83 3.64 18.06
N GLN A 206 7.54 2.67 17.48
CA GLN A 206 8.20 1.60 18.24
C GLN A 206 9.73 1.68 18.16
N HIS A 207 10.41 0.99 19.07
CA HIS A 207 11.87 0.92 19.24
C HIS A 207 12.53 2.20 19.79
N LEU A 208 11.73 3.11 20.36
CA LEU A 208 12.26 4.26 21.08
C LEU A 208 12.91 3.82 22.39
N ASN A 209 14.03 4.46 22.75
CA ASN A 209 14.67 4.30 24.03
C ASN A 209 13.68 4.71 25.15
N PRO A 210 13.36 3.83 26.11
CA PRO A 210 12.38 4.12 27.15
C PRO A 210 12.66 5.39 27.95
N SER A 211 13.93 5.67 28.24
CA SER A 211 14.32 6.88 28.99
C SER A 211 14.05 8.18 28.21
N SER A 212 14.13 8.12 26.88
CA SER A 212 14.00 9.29 26.00
C SER A 212 12.57 9.80 25.82
N LYS A 213 11.59 9.00 26.25
CA LYS A 213 10.16 9.30 26.18
C LYS A 213 9.50 9.46 27.55
N SER A 214 10.30 9.54 28.61
CA SER A 214 9.83 9.66 30.00
C SER A 214 9.16 11.01 30.32
N HIS A 215 9.30 12.00 29.45
CA HIS A 215 8.65 13.30 29.56
C HIS A 215 7.19 13.31 29.08
N LEU A 216 6.72 12.22 28.45
CA LEU A 216 5.37 12.10 27.91
C LEU A 216 4.49 11.25 28.84
N ASN A 217 3.25 11.69 29.03
CA ASN A 217 2.21 10.98 29.77
C ASN A 217 0.99 10.73 28.88
N ASP A 218 0.23 9.69 29.20
CA ASP A 218 -1.06 9.46 28.56
C ASP A 218 -1.98 10.67 28.79
N GLY A 219 -2.63 11.13 27.72
CA GLY A 219 -3.47 12.32 27.70
C GLY A 219 -2.75 13.62 27.31
N ASP A 220 -1.41 13.62 27.21
CA ASP A 220 -0.68 14.81 26.78
C ASP A 220 -1.07 15.23 25.37
N THR A 221 -1.24 16.53 25.16
CA THR A 221 -1.44 17.10 23.82
C THR A 221 -0.08 17.31 23.17
N ILE A 222 0.06 16.83 21.94
CA ILE A 222 1.29 16.87 21.16
C ILE A 222 1.03 17.66 19.87
N LYS A 223 1.98 18.52 19.50
CA LYS A 223 1.99 19.21 18.21
C LYS A 223 2.88 18.48 17.22
N ARG A 224 2.52 18.56 15.95
CA ARG A 224 3.39 18.12 14.85
C ARG A 224 4.78 18.71 15.04
N GLY A 225 5.79 17.84 14.96
CA GLY A 225 7.19 18.23 15.12
C GLY A 225 7.71 18.22 16.56
N ASP A 226 6.84 18.07 17.56
CA ASP A 226 7.27 17.89 18.95
C ASP A 226 8.06 16.59 19.10
N LYS A 227 9.11 16.64 19.92
CA LYS A 227 9.98 15.49 20.16
C LYS A 227 9.26 14.43 21.00
N LEU A 228 9.15 13.23 20.41
CA LEU A 228 8.59 12.06 21.07
C LEU A 228 9.65 11.26 21.84
N GLY A 229 10.86 11.20 21.30
CA GLY A 229 11.98 10.49 21.92
C GLY A 229 13.14 10.28 20.94
N PHE A 230 13.94 9.27 21.22
CA PHE A 230 15.14 8.91 20.48
C PHE A 230 15.20 7.39 20.31
N LEU A 231 15.63 6.90 19.16
CA LEU A 231 15.82 5.46 18.94
C LEU A 231 17.02 4.90 19.70
N GLN A 232 16.93 3.65 20.13
CA GLN A 232 18.02 3.00 20.87
C GLN A 232 19.28 2.80 20.00
N GLU A 233 20.47 3.07 20.55
CA GLU A 233 21.76 2.69 19.93
C GLU A 233 22.11 1.23 20.24
N GLY A 234 22.70 0.52 19.28
CA GLY A 234 23.18 -0.86 19.48
C GLY A 234 22.10 -1.94 19.68
N GLY A 235 20.83 -1.61 19.38
CA GLY A 235 19.68 -2.52 19.45
C GLY A 235 18.82 -2.45 18.18
N TYR A 236 17.50 -2.29 18.33
CA TYR A 236 16.64 -1.93 17.20
C TYR A 236 16.85 -0.46 16.84
N THR A 237 17.75 -0.22 15.88
CA THR A 237 18.19 1.11 15.45
C THR A 237 17.33 1.72 14.34
N HIS A 238 16.15 1.14 14.11
CA HIS A 238 15.18 1.60 13.13
C HIS A 238 13.92 2.08 13.82
N LEU A 239 13.22 3.05 13.23
CA LEU A 239 11.88 3.41 13.65
C LEU A 239 10.89 2.48 12.96
N HIS A 240 10.15 1.71 13.75
CA HIS A 240 8.98 0.97 13.26
C HIS A 240 7.74 1.85 13.43
N PHE A 241 7.24 2.38 12.31
CA PHE A 241 6.16 3.37 12.23
C PHE A 241 4.92 2.81 11.54
N ALA A 242 3.77 2.85 12.23
CA ALA A 242 2.50 2.34 11.71
C ALA A 242 1.39 3.39 11.84
N VAL A 243 0.37 3.24 10.98
CA VAL A 243 -0.89 3.99 11.07
C VAL A 243 -2.04 3.00 11.10
N ALA A 244 -3.03 3.25 11.95
CA ALA A 244 -4.24 2.47 11.99
C ALA A 244 -5.49 3.35 12.04
N VAL A 245 -6.54 2.92 11.36
CA VAL A 245 -7.81 3.66 11.26
C VAL A 245 -8.88 2.94 12.03
N ARG A 246 -9.71 3.72 12.73
CA ARG A 246 -10.84 3.19 13.48
C ARG A 246 -11.95 2.76 12.54
N VAL A 247 -12.41 1.52 12.69
CA VAL A 247 -13.54 0.96 11.95
C VAL A 247 -14.59 0.52 12.94
N ASP A 248 -15.83 0.94 12.68
CA ASP A 248 -16.98 0.60 13.50
C ASP A 248 -17.15 -0.92 13.59
N GLY A 249 -17.66 -1.36 14.74
CA GLY A 249 -17.98 -2.76 14.94
C GLY A 249 -19.10 -3.25 14.03
N GLY A 250 -19.16 -4.57 13.80
CA GLY A 250 -20.20 -5.19 12.98
C GLY A 250 -20.35 -6.69 13.27
N PHE A 251 -21.39 -7.30 12.72
CA PHE A 251 -21.64 -8.72 12.95
C PHE A 251 -20.93 -9.59 11.90
N VAL A 252 -20.26 -10.64 12.37
CA VAL A 252 -19.80 -11.75 11.53
C VAL A 252 -20.59 -12.99 11.92
N GLY A 253 -21.53 -13.37 11.07
CA GLY A 253 -22.55 -14.35 11.42
C GLY A 253 -23.39 -13.86 12.61
N LYS A 254 -23.30 -14.56 13.75
CA LYS A 254 -23.99 -14.21 15.00
C LYS A 254 -23.10 -13.52 16.03
N VAL A 255 -21.83 -13.26 15.70
CA VAL A 255 -20.85 -12.72 16.64
C VAL A 255 -20.65 -11.24 16.40
N MET A 256 -20.81 -10.45 17.46
CA MET A 256 -20.54 -9.03 17.46
C MET A 256 -19.02 -8.79 17.51
N VAL A 257 -18.47 -8.19 16.45
CA VAL A 257 -17.10 -7.68 16.44
C VAL A 257 -17.11 -6.24 16.92
N PRO A 258 -16.49 -5.89 18.06
CA PRO A 258 -16.45 -4.50 18.52
C PRO A 258 -15.58 -3.63 17.59
N GLU A 259 -15.84 -2.33 17.67
CA GLU A 259 -14.99 -1.29 17.06
C GLU A 259 -13.51 -1.56 17.38
N ARG A 260 -12.66 -1.33 16.39
CA ARG A 260 -11.20 -1.48 16.54
C ARG A 260 -10.44 -0.67 15.52
N TYR A 261 -9.13 -0.65 15.68
CA TYR A 261 -8.21 -0.06 14.72
C TYR A 261 -7.63 -1.12 13.79
N TYR A 262 -7.62 -0.80 12.51
CA TYR A 262 -7.01 -1.61 11.47
C TYR A 262 -5.80 -0.88 10.92
N LEU A 263 -4.65 -1.56 10.92
CA LEU A 263 -3.45 -1.04 10.30
C LEU A 263 -3.75 -0.76 8.82
N ILE A 264 -3.19 0.33 8.32
CA ILE A 264 -3.22 0.70 6.91
C ILE A 264 -1.81 1.08 6.49
N ASP A 265 -1.54 0.99 5.20
CA ASP A 265 -0.27 1.46 4.67
C ASP A 265 -0.26 3.00 4.68
N PRO A 266 0.53 3.67 5.55
CA PRO A 266 0.54 5.12 5.64
C PRO A 266 1.26 5.80 4.48
N PHE A 267 1.85 5.07 3.54
CA PHE A 267 2.43 5.66 2.33
C PHE A 267 1.79 5.12 1.04
N GLY A 268 0.88 4.15 1.16
CA GLY A 268 0.18 3.51 0.06
C GLY A 268 1.12 2.90 -0.99
N VAL A 269 2.24 2.37 -0.52
CA VAL A 269 3.25 1.66 -1.30
C VAL A 269 3.04 0.15 -1.07
N TYR A 270 2.05 -0.44 -1.73
CA TYR A 270 1.72 -1.86 -1.52
C TYR A 270 2.81 -2.87 -2.02
N ASP A 271 3.81 -2.42 -2.78
CA ASP A 271 4.94 -3.24 -3.27
C ASP A 271 6.29 -2.52 -3.08
N TYR A 272 6.93 -2.72 -1.92
CA TYR A 272 8.17 -2.03 -1.55
C TYR A 272 9.43 -2.60 -2.22
N ARG A 273 9.50 -3.92 -2.47
CA ARG A 273 10.69 -4.52 -3.12
C ARG A 273 10.91 -4.02 -4.54
N LYS A 274 9.85 -3.60 -5.24
CA LYS A 274 9.97 -2.94 -6.55
C LYS A 274 10.26 -1.44 -6.47
N ASN A 275 9.97 -0.81 -5.33
CA ASN A 275 9.96 0.65 -5.18
C ASN A 275 11.02 1.20 -4.20
N TYR A 276 11.94 0.38 -3.68
CA TYR A 276 13.02 0.89 -2.82
C TYR A 276 13.94 1.91 -3.52
N GLN A 277 13.94 1.94 -4.86
CA GLN A 277 14.57 2.98 -5.68
C GLN A 277 13.58 4.04 -6.21
N SER A 278 12.28 3.86 -5.97
CA SER A 278 11.23 4.78 -6.41
C SER A 278 11.10 5.94 -5.45
N SER A 279 11.41 7.13 -5.95
CA SER A 279 11.31 8.42 -5.28
C SER A 279 9.88 9.00 -5.27
N THR A 280 8.86 8.25 -5.69
CA THR A 280 7.63 8.84 -6.26
C THR A 280 6.30 8.46 -5.61
N THR A 281 6.29 7.56 -4.63
CA THR A 281 5.06 6.98 -4.08
C THR A 281 4.97 7.23 -2.58
N TYR A 282 4.37 8.35 -2.19
CA TYR A 282 3.93 8.60 -0.81
C TYR A 282 2.51 9.17 -0.88
N ASN A 283 1.49 8.33 -0.64
CA ASN A 283 0.09 8.69 -0.89
C ASN A 283 -0.51 9.64 0.15
N TYR A 284 0.08 9.74 1.35
CA TYR A 284 -0.56 10.41 2.49
C TYR A 284 0.30 11.48 3.19
N LEU A 285 1.43 11.86 2.60
CA LEU A 285 2.20 13.03 3.05
C LEU A 285 1.62 14.30 2.39
N PRO A 286 1.31 15.37 3.14
CA PRO A 286 0.85 16.62 2.57
C PRO A 286 1.99 17.23 1.74
N ASN A 287 1.67 17.56 0.48
CA ASN A 287 2.36 18.50 -0.40
C ASN A 287 3.89 18.59 -0.23
N ASN A 288 4.62 17.92 -1.13
CA ASN A 288 6.10 17.86 -1.18
C ASN A 288 6.79 19.20 -1.53
N ASP A 289 6.33 20.35 -1.04
CA ASP A 289 7.16 21.58 -1.05
C ASP A 289 8.44 21.43 -0.20
N LEU A 290 8.58 20.29 0.51
CA LEU A 290 9.83 19.81 1.10
C LEU A 290 10.84 19.24 0.09
N THR A 291 10.61 19.34 -1.23
CA THR A 291 11.58 18.96 -2.27
C THR A 291 12.98 19.57 -2.07
N ASN A 292 13.08 20.68 -1.34
CA ASN A 292 14.37 21.32 -1.03
C ASN A 292 14.95 20.94 0.35
N ILE A 293 14.22 20.25 1.23
CA ILE A 293 14.62 20.06 2.64
C ILE A 293 15.05 18.62 2.94
N VAL A 294 14.54 17.59 2.26
CA VAL A 294 14.99 16.20 2.46
C VAL A 294 16.09 15.86 1.43
N ALA A 295 17.32 16.23 1.76
CA ALA A 295 18.50 15.83 0.98
C ALA A 295 18.69 14.32 1.12
N GLY A 296 18.18 13.56 0.14
CA GLY A 296 18.22 12.10 0.14
C GLY A 296 17.33 11.46 -0.93
N ILE A 297 16.31 12.17 -1.41
CA ILE A 297 15.44 11.69 -2.49
C ILE A 297 15.89 12.33 -3.81
N LYS A 298 16.74 11.65 -4.57
CA LYS A 298 17.10 12.09 -5.93
C LYS A 298 15.96 11.79 -6.91
N GLY A 299 15.33 12.85 -7.40
CA GLY A 299 14.45 12.85 -8.59
C GLY A 299 13.03 12.35 -8.35
N VAL A 300 12.16 13.17 -7.78
CA VAL A 300 10.73 12.85 -7.56
C VAL A 300 9.89 13.21 -8.80
N ASN A 301 9.19 12.25 -9.40
CA ASN A 301 8.04 12.48 -10.30
C ASN A 301 6.81 11.78 -9.73
N VAL A 302 5.89 12.53 -9.11
CA VAL A 302 4.72 12.01 -8.38
C VAL A 302 3.75 11.25 -9.31
N PHE A 303 3.35 10.03 -8.94
CA PHE A 303 2.17 9.35 -9.47
C PHE A 303 1.15 9.12 -8.35
N MET A 304 -0.02 9.76 -8.46
CA MET A 304 -1.18 9.46 -7.62
C MET A 304 -1.91 8.22 -8.13
N THR A 305 -2.27 7.32 -7.23
CA THR A 305 -3.17 6.20 -7.53
C THR A 305 -4.63 6.69 -7.56
N ASN A 306 -5.01 7.21 -8.73
CA ASN A 306 -6.35 7.55 -9.22
C ASN A 306 -7.20 8.61 -8.47
N PRO A 307 -7.79 9.58 -9.18
CA PRO A 307 -8.61 10.64 -8.59
C PRO A 307 -10.05 10.19 -8.36
N ILE A 308 -10.57 10.45 -7.16
CA ILE A 308 -12.01 10.57 -6.92
C ILE A 308 -12.53 11.72 -7.81
N ASN A 309 -13.65 11.47 -8.49
CA ASN A 309 -14.42 12.43 -9.30
C ASN A 309 -14.36 13.86 -8.75
N GLY A 310 -13.49 14.66 -9.34
CA GLY A 310 -13.26 16.03 -8.94
C GLY A 310 -12.05 16.52 -9.70
N SER A 311 -12.32 17.27 -10.76
CA SER A 311 -11.36 17.98 -11.61
C SER A 311 -10.35 18.79 -10.81
N PHE A 312 -9.33 18.15 -10.26
CA PHE A 312 -8.08 18.81 -9.89
C PHE A 312 -7.30 19.00 -11.18
N PHE A 313 -7.43 20.20 -11.75
CA PHE A 313 -6.63 20.67 -12.85
C PHE A 313 -5.15 20.56 -12.44
N TYR A 314 -4.50 19.45 -12.80
CA TYR A 314 -3.07 19.54 -13.09
C TYR A 314 -2.99 20.57 -14.20
N LYS A 315 -2.35 21.70 -13.90
CA LYS A 315 -2.23 22.81 -14.86
C LYS A 315 -1.51 22.40 -16.15
N ASP A 316 -0.82 21.25 -16.10
CA ASP A 316 -0.06 20.65 -17.20
C ASP A 316 -0.66 19.33 -17.71
N GLU A 317 -1.88 18.96 -17.26
CA GLU A 317 -2.62 17.86 -17.88
C GLU A 317 -3.32 18.35 -19.13
N ASP A 318 -3.02 17.68 -20.24
CA ASP A 318 -3.61 17.95 -21.53
C ASP A 318 -4.34 16.71 -22.04
N CYS A 319 -5.67 16.78 -22.13
CA CYS A 319 -6.49 15.65 -22.55
C CYS A 319 -7.14 15.90 -23.91
N LEU A 320 -6.95 14.97 -24.84
CA LEU A 320 -7.65 14.91 -26.10
C LEU A 320 -8.81 13.91 -26.02
N SER A 321 -10.02 14.37 -26.29
CA SER A 321 -11.20 13.50 -26.32
C SER A 321 -11.25 12.69 -27.62
N PHE A 322 -11.74 11.46 -27.56
CA PHE A 322 -11.94 10.57 -28.70
C PHE A 322 -13.23 9.75 -28.55
N ASP A 323 -13.72 9.20 -29.65
CA ASP A 323 -14.92 8.34 -29.67
C ASP A 323 -14.48 6.86 -29.70
N PRO A 324 -14.66 6.09 -28.61
CA PRO A 324 -14.19 4.71 -28.54
C PRO A 324 -14.83 3.79 -29.60
N ASN A 325 -16.01 4.15 -30.11
CA ASN A 325 -16.71 3.38 -31.14
C ASN A 325 -16.11 3.59 -32.54
N LYS A 326 -15.34 4.66 -32.74
CA LYS A 326 -14.71 5.01 -34.04
C LYS A 326 -13.22 4.66 -34.09
N LEU A 327 -12.70 3.97 -33.07
CA LEU A 327 -11.31 3.58 -33.03
C LEU A 327 -10.98 2.50 -34.06
N VAL A 328 -9.97 2.78 -34.87
CA VAL A 328 -9.43 1.87 -35.90
C VAL A 328 -7.92 1.73 -35.75
N ILE A 329 -7.40 0.56 -36.11
CA ILE A 329 -5.94 0.34 -36.23
C ILE A 329 -5.56 0.58 -37.69
N LYS A 330 -4.63 1.50 -37.95
CA LYS A 330 -4.01 1.71 -39.26
C LYS A 330 -2.60 1.18 -39.27
N LYS A 331 -2.28 0.39 -40.29
CA LYS A 331 -0.90 -0.02 -40.60
C LYS A 331 -0.22 1.07 -41.41
N LEU A 332 0.89 1.60 -40.92
CA LEU A 332 1.67 2.66 -41.56
C LEU A 332 2.90 2.11 -42.30
N SER A 333 3.51 1.06 -41.76
CA SER A 333 4.61 0.32 -42.39
C SER A 333 4.63 -1.14 -41.91
N SER A 334 5.66 -1.91 -42.25
CA SER A 334 5.79 -3.32 -41.82
C SER A 334 5.71 -3.48 -40.30
N ASN A 335 6.30 -2.55 -39.54
CA ASN A 335 6.46 -2.62 -38.08
C ASN A 335 5.90 -1.38 -37.37
N GLN A 336 4.90 -0.73 -37.97
CA GLN A 336 4.26 0.45 -37.39
C GLN A 336 2.75 0.37 -37.56
N PHE A 337 2.05 0.25 -36.44
CA PHE A 337 0.60 0.23 -36.34
C PHE A 337 0.18 1.39 -35.44
N ARG A 338 -0.95 2.03 -35.75
CA ARG A 338 -1.45 3.18 -35.00
C ARG A 338 -2.92 3.04 -34.70
N ILE A 339 -3.33 3.36 -33.47
CA ILE A 339 -4.74 3.56 -33.15
C ILE A 339 -5.13 5.01 -33.50
N GLU A 340 -6.24 5.18 -34.20
CA GLU A 340 -6.78 6.48 -34.60
C GLU A 340 -8.27 6.58 -34.29
N SER A 341 -8.72 7.78 -33.93
CA SER A 341 -10.14 8.16 -33.81
C SER A 341 -10.43 9.34 -34.73
N GLY A 342 -10.92 9.07 -35.94
CA GLY A 342 -11.11 10.10 -36.97
C GLY A 342 -9.79 10.77 -37.35
N ASN A 343 -9.64 12.06 -37.08
CA ASN A 343 -8.41 12.82 -37.32
C ASN A 343 -7.43 12.82 -36.12
N HIS A 344 -7.80 12.19 -35.00
CA HIS A 344 -6.95 12.10 -33.82
C HIS A 344 -6.03 10.89 -33.88
N LEU A 345 -4.73 11.16 -33.91
CA LEU A 345 -3.67 10.17 -33.84
C LEU A 345 -3.40 9.87 -32.36
N MET A 346 -3.57 8.62 -31.94
CA MET A 346 -3.45 8.26 -30.51
C MET A 346 -2.08 7.68 -30.19
N LYS A 347 -1.88 6.39 -30.42
CA LYS A 347 -0.64 5.69 -30.04
C LYS A 347 -0.15 4.76 -31.13
N MET A 348 1.19 4.71 -31.26
CA MET A 348 1.93 3.86 -32.18
C MET A 348 2.37 2.58 -31.46
N PHE A 349 2.37 1.47 -32.20
CA PHE A 349 2.76 0.14 -31.75
C PHE A 349 3.66 -0.51 -32.80
N SER A 350 4.59 -1.35 -32.35
CA SER A 350 5.49 -2.11 -33.21
C SER A 350 4.80 -3.26 -33.93
N THR A 351 3.74 -3.80 -33.33
CA THR A 351 3.04 -4.98 -33.83
C THR A 351 1.52 -4.79 -33.90
N MET A 352 0.87 -5.55 -34.79
CA MET A 352 -0.60 -5.58 -34.89
C MET A 352 -1.24 -6.13 -33.60
N GLU A 353 -0.58 -7.09 -32.97
CA GLU A 353 -1.06 -7.73 -31.74
C GLU A 353 -1.10 -6.74 -30.57
N GLU A 354 -0.04 -5.96 -30.35
CA GLU A 354 -0.01 -4.91 -29.32
C GLU A 354 -1.09 -3.85 -29.57
N ALA A 355 -1.27 -3.43 -30.83
CA ALA A 355 -2.31 -2.48 -31.20
C ALA A 355 -3.72 -3.06 -30.94
N GLY A 356 -3.93 -4.34 -31.26
CA GLY A 356 -5.17 -5.07 -31.00
C GLY A 356 -5.51 -5.16 -29.52
N ASN A 357 -4.52 -5.54 -28.69
CA ASN A 357 -4.68 -5.64 -27.24
C ASN A 357 -4.99 -4.27 -26.62
N ALA A 358 -4.27 -3.22 -27.02
CA ALA A 358 -4.52 -1.86 -26.56
C ALA A 358 -5.94 -1.38 -26.95
N LEU A 359 -6.36 -1.62 -28.19
CA LEU A 359 -7.72 -1.29 -28.65
C LEU A 359 -8.79 -2.01 -27.83
N GLN A 360 -8.60 -3.29 -27.52
CA GLN A 360 -9.53 -4.07 -26.71
C GLN A 360 -9.62 -3.52 -25.28
N ILE A 361 -8.49 -3.14 -24.68
CA ILE A 361 -8.47 -2.52 -23.34
C ILE A 361 -9.20 -1.18 -23.34
N ILE A 362 -8.94 -0.33 -24.33
CA ILE A 362 -9.60 0.99 -24.44
C ILE A 362 -11.12 0.82 -24.55
N LYS A 363 -11.58 -0.07 -25.43
CA LYS A 363 -13.02 -0.33 -25.62
C LYS A 363 -13.66 -0.98 -24.39
N ARG A 364 -13.02 -1.99 -23.80
CA ARG A 364 -13.53 -2.72 -22.63
C ARG A 364 -13.74 -1.82 -21.42
N ASN A 365 -12.84 -0.86 -21.21
CA ASN A 365 -12.92 0.07 -20.07
C ASN A 365 -13.69 1.36 -20.38
N GLY A 366 -14.16 1.54 -21.62
CA GLY A 366 -14.96 2.71 -22.01
C GLY A 366 -14.19 4.04 -21.94
N TYR A 367 -12.87 4.03 -22.12
CA TYR A 367 -12.09 5.27 -22.10
C TYR A 367 -12.48 6.18 -23.26
N THR A 368 -12.50 7.48 -22.99
CA THR A 368 -12.93 8.51 -23.95
C THR A 368 -11.92 9.64 -24.09
N LYS A 369 -10.83 9.62 -23.29
CA LYS A 369 -9.79 10.66 -23.32
C LYS A 369 -8.40 10.04 -23.31
N SER A 370 -7.49 10.62 -24.08
CA SER A 370 -6.05 10.37 -24.04
C SER A 370 -5.40 11.59 -23.41
N CYS A 371 -4.75 11.41 -22.27
CA CYS A 371 -4.21 12.49 -21.45
C CYS A 371 -2.69 12.41 -21.38
N PHE A 372 -2.06 13.58 -21.34
CA PHE A 372 -0.62 13.78 -21.43
C PHE A 372 -0.18 14.71 -20.30
N ILE A 373 1.00 14.45 -19.72
CA ILE A 373 1.66 15.34 -18.77
C ILE A 373 2.95 15.86 -19.41
N GLY A 374 3.05 17.18 -19.61
CA GLY A 374 4.27 17.82 -20.13
C GLY A 374 4.44 17.82 -21.65
N ARG A 375 3.36 18.00 -22.44
CA ARG A 375 3.47 18.21 -23.89
C ARG A 375 4.35 19.44 -24.22
N PRO A 376 5.08 19.47 -25.36
CA PRO A 376 5.01 18.54 -26.51
C PRO A 376 5.75 17.21 -26.36
N ASN A 377 6.63 17.05 -25.36
CA ASN A 377 7.38 15.82 -25.10
C ASN A 377 6.89 15.20 -23.78
N PRO A 378 5.71 14.55 -23.79
CA PRO A 378 5.08 14.11 -22.56
C PRO A 378 5.98 13.15 -21.79
N SER A 379 6.14 13.39 -20.49
CA SER A 379 6.80 12.45 -19.57
C SER A 379 5.88 11.27 -19.22
N PHE A 380 4.57 11.43 -19.45
CA PHE A 380 3.57 10.42 -19.18
C PHE A 380 2.34 10.53 -20.09
N GLU A 381 1.78 9.38 -20.48
CA GLU A 381 0.57 9.25 -21.30
C GLU A 381 -0.36 8.21 -20.70
N TYR A 382 -1.66 8.49 -20.65
CA TYR A 382 -2.65 7.56 -20.13
C TYR A 382 -4.05 7.77 -20.73
N TYR A 383 -4.95 6.82 -20.47
CA TYR A 383 -6.34 6.85 -20.93
C TYR A 383 -7.30 6.94 -19.75
N LYS A 384 -8.39 7.71 -19.89
CA LYS A 384 -9.45 7.82 -18.87
C LYS A 384 -10.85 7.94 -19.48
#